data_AF-A0A949P9J7-F1
#
_entry.id   AF-A0A949P9J7-F1
#
_cell.length_a   1.000
_cell.length_b   1.000
_cell.length_c   1.000
_cell.angle_alpha   90.00
_cell.angle_beta   90.00
_cell.angle_gamma   90.00
#
_symmetry.space_group_name_H-M   'P 1'
#
loop_
_entity.id
_entity.type
_entity.pdbx_description
1 polymer ?
#
loop_
_entity_poly.entity_id
_entity_poly.type
_entity_poly.pdbx_seq_one_letter_code
_entity_poly.pdbx_strand_id
1 'polypeptide(L)'
;MTEPRAAVTEPPLPDGMVVIVKEDCETCQVVVPVLRQLAEATTLTVYTQDNPSFPTSPQAQHDADLAVSWHHEIETVPTLLHIVNGFEVDRAVGWLRTDWERVSGIGNLGQELPEFRPGCGSLSVDPNLVDELRTRFGALSLAARRIDVADAEDDIEMMFNRGWTDGLPVVPPTEERVMRMLTGTSRSPSEIVATIPPDLVDATVEKVAIAAVMAGCKPEYLPWVLTAVEAACTDEFNMHGILATTMPVGPVIVCSGPGTRAIGMNSGVNALGQGNRANATIGRALQLLIRNVGGGRPGEVDKAAHGGPAKLSFCFAENDVESPYGTLAGQHGVEPDTDAVTIFAGEGPRLVFDQLSREPDSLARSMAACLQAMHHPKIVMGFDAIVVMGPEHANVFS
;
A
#
# COMPACT_ATOMS: atom_id res chain seq x y z
N MET A 1 -2.24 -29.81 1.47
CA MET A 1 -3.01 -29.59 0.24
C MET A 1 -4.41 -29.18 0.66
N THR A 2 -4.59 -27.90 0.93
CA THR A 2 -5.92 -27.31 1.17
C THR A 2 -6.54 -27.06 -0.20
N GLU A 3 -7.76 -27.54 -0.41
CA GLU A 3 -8.49 -27.32 -1.67
C GLU A 3 -8.58 -25.82 -1.98
N PRO A 4 -8.45 -25.41 -3.25
CA PRO A 4 -8.75 -24.04 -3.63
C PRO A 4 -10.21 -23.78 -3.28
N ARG A 5 -10.45 -22.80 -2.40
CA ARG A 5 -11.79 -22.29 -2.09
C ARG A 5 -12.42 -21.91 -3.43
N ALA A 6 -13.51 -22.57 -3.81
CA ALA A 6 -14.22 -22.29 -5.06
C ALA A 6 -14.49 -20.79 -5.12
N ALA A 7 -14.11 -20.15 -6.24
CA ALA A 7 -14.47 -18.76 -6.48
C ALA A 7 -15.98 -18.64 -6.28
N VAL A 8 -16.40 -17.83 -5.31
CA VAL A 8 -17.82 -17.58 -5.09
C VAL A 8 -18.29 -16.85 -6.35
N THR A 9 -19.08 -17.52 -7.16
CA THR A 9 -19.66 -16.95 -8.37
C THR A 9 -20.61 -15.83 -7.96
N GLU A 10 -20.57 -14.71 -8.69
CA GLU A 10 -21.50 -13.59 -8.54
C GLU A 10 -22.94 -14.10 -8.31
N PRO A 11 -23.57 -13.77 -7.17
CA PRO A 11 -24.93 -14.20 -6.89
C PRO A 11 -25.89 -13.62 -7.94
N PRO A 12 -26.67 -14.44 -8.66
CA PRO A 12 -27.59 -13.91 -9.66
C PRO A 12 -28.69 -13.08 -8.99
N LEU A 13 -28.99 -11.92 -9.56
CA LEU A 13 -30.14 -11.13 -9.15
C LEU A 13 -31.40 -11.57 -9.92
N PRO A 14 -32.57 -11.62 -9.26
CA PRO A 14 -33.83 -11.91 -9.93
C PRO A 14 -34.27 -10.74 -10.82
N ASP A 15 -34.94 -11.06 -11.93
CA ASP A 15 -35.57 -10.06 -12.80
C ASP A 15 -36.61 -9.22 -12.04
N GLY A 16 -36.70 -7.94 -12.40
CA GLY A 16 -37.60 -6.96 -11.78
C GLY A 16 -36.83 -5.90 -10.99
N MET A 17 -37.46 -5.37 -9.94
CA MET A 17 -36.84 -4.40 -9.05
C MET A 17 -36.10 -5.11 -7.93
N VAL A 18 -34.85 -4.74 -7.69
CA VAL A 18 -34.06 -5.21 -6.55
C VAL A 18 -33.67 -4.01 -5.71
N VAL A 19 -33.90 -4.06 -4.40
CA VAL A 19 -33.53 -2.98 -3.50
C VAL A 19 -32.66 -3.50 -2.37
N ILE A 20 -31.50 -2.89 -2.16
CA ILE A 20 -30.57 -3.22 -1.08
C ILE A 20 -30.68 -2.14 -0.01
N VAL A 21 -30.91 -2.56 1.24
CA VAL A 21 -31.11 -1.69 2.40
C VAL A 21 -30.32 -2.15 3.62
N LYS A 22 -30.28 -1.31 4.65
CA LYS A 22 -29.83 -1.67 5.99
C LYS A 22 -30.65 -0.90 7.04
N GLU A 23 -30.95 -1.50 8.17
CA GLU A 23 -31.75 -0.91 9.24
C GLU A 23 -31.07 0.32 9.86
N ASP A 24 -29.74 0.28 10.03
CA ASP A 24 -28.96 1.38 10.62
C ASP A 24 -28.92 2.66 9.74
N CYS A 25 -29.44 2.60 8.51
CA CYS A 25 -29.56 3.76 7.64
C CYS A 25 -30.93 4.45 7.81
N GLU A 26 -30.93 5.70 8.30
CA GLU A 26 -32.16 6.50 8.44
C GLU A 26 -32.95 6.60 7.12
N THR A 27 -32.26 6.78 5.99
CA THR A 27 -32.90 6.84 4.68
C THR A 27 -33.55 5.53 4.29
N CYS A 28 -32.96 4.38 4.62
CA CYS A 28 -33.58 3.07 4.42
C CYS A 28 -34.87 2.93 5.24
N GLN A 29 -34.89 3.41 6.48
CA GLN A 29 -36.10 3.43 7.31
C GLN A 29 -37.19 4.32 6.72
N VAL A 30 -36.82 5.49 6.18
CA VAL A 30 -37.73 6.44 5.55
C VAL A 30 -38.39 5.87 4.30
N VAL A 31 -37.66 5.10 3.48
CA VAL A 31 -38.20 4.56 2.22
C VAL A 31 -39.02 3.27 2.38
N VAL A 32 -39.16 2.71 3.58
CA VAL A 32 -39.96 1.47 3.80
C VAL A 32 -41.39 1.54 3.22
N PRO A 33 -42.15 2.65 3.35
CA PRO A 33 -43.46 2.77 2.70
C PRO A 33 -43.37 2.70 1.17
N VAL A 34 -42.29 3.21 0.57
CA VAL A 34 -42.05 3.15 -0.88
C VAL A 34 -41.76 1.71 -1.31
N LEU A 35 -41.01 0.95 -0.52
CA LEU A 35 -40.77 -0.48 -0.80
C LEU A 35 -42.09 -1.26 -0.85
N ARG A 36 -43.09 -0.92 -0.01
CA ARG A 36 -44.42 -1.51 -0.08
C ARG A 36 -45.16 -1.13 -1.35
N GLN A 37 -45.13 0.16 -1.73
CA GLN A 37 -45.73 0.63 -2.99
C GLN A 37 -45.13 -0.09 -4.20
N LEU A 38 -43.81 -0.27 -4.23
CA LEU A 38 -43.11 -1.02 -5.28
C LEU A 38 -43.52 -2.49 -5.27
N ALA A 39 -43.58 -3.15 -4.11
CA ALA A 39 -43.99 -4.54 -4.00
C ALA A 39 -45.44 -4.79 -4.46
N GLU A 40 -46.33 -3.81 -4.33
CA GLU A 40 -47.71 -3.87 -4.82
C GLU A 40 -47.82 -3.65 -6.33
N ALA A 41 -46.90 -2.86 -6.91
CA ALA A 41 -46.97 -2.43 -8.31
C ALA A 41 -46.11 -3.25 -9.27
N THR A 42 -45.05 -3.91 -8.79
CA THR A 42 -44.12 -4.68 -9.61
C THR A 42 -43.50 -5.84 -8.84
N THR A 43 -42.72 -6.68 -9.53
CA THR A 43 -41.91 -7.71 -8.88
C THR A 43 -40.75 -7.03 -8.17
N LEU A 44 -40.74 -7.09 -6.83
CA LEU A 44 -39.71 -6.51 -5.97
C LEU A 44 -39.01 -7.59 -5.14
N THR A 45 -37.69 -7.58 -5.17
CA THR A 45 -36.84 -8.31 -4.21
C THR A 45 -36.10 -7.31 -3.33
N VAL A 46 -36.12 -7.51 -2.01
CA VAL A 46 -35.39 -6.67 -1.07
C VAL A 46 -34.29 -7.47 -0.40
N TYR A 47 -33.08 -6.93 -0.35
CA TYR A 47 -31.97 -7.45 0.44
C TYR A 47 -31.66 -6.52 1.61
N THR A 48 -31.34 -7.08 2.78
CA THR A 48 -30.94 -6.35 3.99
C THR A 48 -29.54 -6.79 4.45
N GLN A 49 -28.71 -5.83 4.83
CA GLN A 49 -27.29 -6.06 5.13
C GLN A 49 -26.99 -6.36 6.61
N ASP A 50 -27.82 -5.88 7.54
CA ASP A 50 -27.51 -5.84 8.98
C ASP A 50 -28.54 -6.57 9.85
N ASN A 51 -29.83 -6.30 9.65
CA ASN A 51 -30.92 -6.94 10.39
C ASN A 51 -31.78 -7.82 9.46
N PRO A 52 -31.79 -9.16 9.66
CA PRO A 52 -32.61 -10.09 8.88
C PRO A 52 -34.12 -9.82 8.92
N SER A 53 -34.60 -9.08 9.92
CA SER A 53 -36.01 -8.75 10.12
C SER A 53 -36.41 -7.38 9.53
N PHE A 54 -35.46 -6.65 8.96
CA PHE A 54 -35.68 -5.34 8.36
C PHE A 54 -35.72 -5.42 6.82
N PRO A 55 -36.63 -4.70 6.16
CA PRO A 55 -37.88 -4.17 6.70
C PRO A 55 -38.83 -5.31 7.12
N THR A 56 -39.76 -5.02 8.03
CA THR A 56 -40.77 -6.00 8.45
C THR A 56 -41.72 -6.39 7.30
N SER A 57 -41.96 -5.47 6.37
CA SER A 57 -42.75 -5.70 5.16
C SER A 57 -42.41 -4.61 4.12
N PRO A 58 -42.07 -4.96 2.86
CA PRO A 58 -42.01 -6.33 2.29
C PRO A 58 -40.91 -7.19 2.91
N GLN A 59 -41.03 -8.52 2.82
CA GLN A 59 -40.02 -9.44 3.38
C GLN A 59 -38.69 -9.30 2.62
N ALA A 60 -37.60 -9.11 3.36
CA ALA A 60 -36.25 -9.06 2.80
C ALA A 60 -35.49 -10.38 2.93
N GLN A 61 -34.56 -10.58 2.01
CA GLN A 61 -33.52 -11.61 2.09
C GLN A 61 -32.32 -11.03 2.83
N HIS A 62 -31.78 -11.77 3.78
CA HIS A 62 -30.62 -11.31 4.55
C HIS A 62 -29.33 -11.62 3.79
N ASP A 63 -28.63 -10.57 3.37
CA ASP A 63 -27.31 -10.64 2.72
C ASP A 63 -26.21 -10.74 3.79
N ALA A 64 -26.28 -11.81 4.59
CA ALA A 64 -25.50 -11.96 5.83
C ALA A 64 -23.99 -11.93 5.62
N ASP A 65 -23.53 -12.42 4.47
CA ASP A 65 -22.12 -12.42 4.11
C ASP A 65 -21.74 -11.31 3.13
N LEU A 66 -22.67 -10.41 2.83
CA LEU A 66 -22.51 -9.29 1.91
C LEU A 66 -22.15 -9.72 0.48
N ALA A 67 -22.37 -10.98 0.10
CA ALA A 67 -22.04 -11.47 -1.23
C ALA A 67 -22.84 -10.73 -2.31
N VAL A 68 -24.13 -10.47 -2.10
CA VAL A 68 -24.94 -9.72 -3.06
C VAL A 68 -24.43 -8.28 -3.15
N SER A 69 -24.25 -7.63 -2.01
CA SER A 69 -23.82 -6.24 -1.94
C SER A 69 -22.41 -6.01 -2.51
N TRP A 70 -21.51 -6.98 -2.34
CA TRP A 70 -20.16 -6.94 -2.88
C TRP A 70 -20.13 -7.09 -4.41
N HIS A 71 -20.72 -8.17 -4.94
CA HIS A 71 -20.59 -8.47 -6.37
C HIS A 71 -21.38 -7.49 -7.27
N HIS A 72 -22.44 -6.87 -6.74
CA HIS A 72 -23.24 -5.87 -7.45
C HIS A 72 -22.80 -4.42 -7.19
N GLU A 73 -21.61 -4.24 -6.61
CA GLU A 73 -20.96 -2.93 -6.38
C GLU A 73 -21.87 -1.93 -5.64
N ILE A 74 -22.53 -2.40 -4.57
CA ILE A 74 -23.41 -1.57 -3.75
C ILE A 74 -22.56 -0.72 -2.81
N GLU A 75 -22.23 0.51 -3.19
CA GLU A 75 -21.44 1.41 -2.34
C GLU A 75 -22.29 2.15 -1.29
N THR A 76 -23.57 2.33 -1.58
CA THR A 76 -24.50 3.12 -0.78
C THR A 76 -25.85 2.42 -0.67
N VAL A 77 -26.55 2.63 0.44
CA VAL A 77 -27.92 2.15 0.68
C VAL A 77 -28.83 3.30 1.13
N PRO A 78 -30.11 3.33 0.74
CA PRO A 78 -30.74 2.34 -0.14
C PRO A 78 -30.26 2.47 -1.59
N THR A 79 -30.15 1.35 -2.31
CA THR A 79 -29.93 1.35 -3.76
C THR A 79 -31.02 0.52 -4.42
N LEU A 80 -31.70 1.10 -5.40
CA LEU A 80 -32.70 0.45 -6.26
C LEU A 80 -32.05 0.10 -7.60
N LEU A 81 -32.16 -1.15 -8.00
CA LEU A 81 -31.70 -1.69 -9.26
C LEU A 81 -32.91 -2.18 -10.09
N HIS A 82 -32.81 -2.01 -11.40
CA HIS A 82 -33.70 -2.66 -12.35
C HIS A 82 -32.94 -3.76 -13.07
N ILE A 83 -33.41 -5.01 -12.94
CA ILE A 83 -32.79 -6.21 -13.49
C ILE A 83 -33.65 -6.77 -14.63
N VAL A 84 -33.04 -7.00 -15.79
CA VAL A 84 -33.70 -7.58 -16.97
C VAL A 84 -32.82 -8.68 -17.56
N ASN A 85 -33.35 -9.90 -17.66
CA ASN A 85 -32.62 -11.11 -18.05
C ASN A 85 -31.36 -11.37 -17.20
N GLY A 86 -31.42 -11.08 -15.90
CA GLY A 86 -30.33 -11.23 -14.95
C GLY A 86 -29.24 -10.16 -15.03
N PHE A 87 -29.41 -9.12 -15.86
CA PHE A 87 -28.47 -8.01 -15.97
C PHE A 87 -29.07 -6.72 -15.42
N GLU A 88 -28.25 -5.94 -14.71
CA GLU A 88 -28.63 -4.59 -14.33
C GLU A 88 -28.73 -3.69 -15.56
N VAL A 89 -29.88 -3.02 -15.72
CA VAL A 89 -30.12 -2.06 -16.81
C VAL A 89 -30.25 -0.62 -16.34
N ASP A 90 -30.51 -0.41 -15.04
CA ASP A 90 -30.66 0.93 -14.44
C ASP A 90 -30.50 0.87 -12.92
N ARG A 91 -30.03 1.98 -12.31
CA ARG A 91 -29.89 2.12 -10.86
C ARG A 91 -30.24 3.52 -10.34
N ALA A 92 -30.68 3.57 -9.09
CA ALA A 92 -30.86 4.79 -8.30
C ALA A 92 -30.24 4.59 -6.91
N VAL A 93 -29.45 5.57 -6.47
CA VAL A 93 -28.68 5.53 -5.21
C VAL A 93 -29.22 6.55 -4.22
N GLY A 94 -29.38 6.14 -2.96
CA GLY A 94 -30.08 6.94 -1.95
C GLY A 94 -31.56 7.05 -2.28
N TRP A 95 -32.21 8.06 -1.74
CA TRP A 95 -33.61 8.38 -2.06
C TRP A 95 -33.68 9.69 -2.81
N LEU A 96 -34.03 9.63 -4.09
CA LEU A 96 -34.52 10.75 -4.86
C LEU A 96 -35.77 10.26 -5.60
N ARG A 97 -36.93 10.86 -5.30
CA ARG A 97 -38.22 10.42 -5.84
C ARG A 97 -38.17 10.26 -7.35
N THR A 98 -37.72 11.29 -8.06
CA THR A 98 -37.68 11.28 -9.54
C THR A 98 -36.80 10.17 -10.10
N ASP A 99 -35.70 9.82 -9.42
CA ASP A 99 -34.84 8.72 -9.85
C ASP A 99 -35.49 7.38 -9.61
N TRP A 100 -36.13 7.19 -8.46
CA TRP A 100 -36.84 5.95 -8.17
C TRP A 100 -38.04 5.76 -9.09
N GLU A 101 -38.79 6.82 -9.41
CA GLU A 101 -39.88 6.77 -10.38
C GLU A 101 -39.37 6.47 -11.80
N ARG A 102 -38.21 7.02 -12.19
CA ARG A 102 -37.54 6.75 -13.46
C ARG A 102 -37.10 5.29 -13.57
N VAL A 103 -36.37 4.78 -12.57
CA VAL A 103 -35.83 3.41 -12.57
C VAL A 103 -36.95 2.38 -12.52
N SER A 104 -37.97 2.61 -11.68
CA SER A 104 -39.08 1.67 -11.52
C SER A 104 -40.16 1.79 -12.59
N GLY A 105 -40.26 2.93 -13.28
CA GLY A 105 -41.37 3.25 -14.18
C GLY A 105 -42.70 3.53 -13.46
N ILE A 106 -42.69 3.64 -12.12
CA ILE A 106 -43.88 3.84 -11.29
C ILE A 106 -43.87 5.27 -10.76
N GLY A 107 -44.91 6.05 -11.07
CA GLY A 107 -45.05 7.43 -10.57
C GLY A 107 -45.73 7.50 -9.19
N ASN A 108 -45.69 8.69 -8.59
CA ASN A 108 -46.30 9.01 -7.30
C ASN A 108 -45.72 8.24 -6.10
N LEU A 109 -44.44 7.86 -6.15
CA LEU A 109 -43.81 7.09 -5.09
C LEU A 109 -43.54 7.96 -3.86
N GLY A 110 -44.04 7.57 -2.68
CA GLY A 110 -43.74 8.23 -1.40
C GLY A 110 -44.18 9.69 -1.31
N GLN A 111 -45.39 10.06 -1.78
CA GLN A 111 -45.89 11.46 -1.83
C GLN A 111 -45.76 12.24 -0.52
N GLU A 112 -45.81 11.56 0.62
CA GLU A 112 -45.69 12.16 1.95
C GLU A 112 -44.24 12.28 2.45
N LEU A 113 -43.27 11.71 1.72
CA LEU A 113 -41.85 11.74 2.06
C LEU A 113 -41.16 12.99 1.49
N PRO A 114 -40.05 13.45 2.09
CA PRO A 114 -39.15 14.41 1.45
C PRO A 114 -38.75 13.93 0.05
N GLU A 115 -38.57 14.85 -0.89
CA GLU A 115 -38.21 14.50 -2.28
C GLU A 115 -36.84 13.82 -2.37
N PHE A 116 -35.90 14.22 -1.50
CA PHE A 116 -34.54 13.74 -1.48
C PHE A 116 -34.06 13.43 -0.06
N ARG A 117 -33.33 12.33 0.10
CA ARG A 117 -32.51 12.00 1.27
C ARG A 117 -31.24 11.27 0.80
N PRO A 118 -30.04 11.67 1.25
CA PRO A 118 -28.82 10.95 0.90
C PRO A 118 -28.84 9.54 1.51
N GLY A 119 -28.22 8.58 0.84
CA GLY A 119 -27.99 7.25 1.43
C GLY A 119 -26.85 7.25 2.44
N CYS A 120 -26.62 6.10 3.06
CA CYS A 120 -25.45 5.82 3.90
C CYS A 120 -24.54 4.81 3.20
N GLY A 121 -23.25 4.79 3.55
CA GLY A 121 -22.30 3.79 3.04
C GLY A 121 -22.78 2.38 3.33
N SER A 122 -22.68 1.51 2.33
CA SER A 122 -22.99 0.09 2.47
C SER A 122 -21.99 -0.62 3.38
N LEU A 123 -22.42 -1.71 4.04
CA LEU A 123 -21.49 -2.58 4.77
C LEU A 123 -20.44 -3.24 3.86
N SER A 124 -20.70 -3.42 2.56
CA SER A 124 -19.73 -3.99 1.62
C SER A 124 -18.51 -3.10 1.36
N VAL A 125 -18.62 -1.80 1.66
CA VAL A 125 -17.54 -0.81 1.56
C VAL A 125 -17.09 -0.29 2.93
N ASP A 126 -17.55 -0.92 4.02
CA ASP A 126 -17.13 -0.54 5.38
C ASP A 126 -15.63 -0.77 5.55
N PRO A 127 -14.84 0.22 6.02
CA PRO A 127 -13.40 0.08 6.23
C PRO A 127 -12.99 -1.09 7.14
N ASN A 128 -13.89 -1.56 8.01
CA ASN A 128 -13.65 -2.69 8.90
C ASN A 128 -13.93 -4.06 8.25
N LEU A 129 -14.71 -4.10 7.17
CA LEU A 129 -15.12 -5.34 6.50
C LEU A 129 -14.50 -5.51 5.11
N VAL A 130 -14.18 -4.42 4.43
CA VAL A 130 -13.78 -4.42 3.00
C VAL A 130 -12.56 -5.30 2.72
N ASP A 131 -11.60 -5.41 3.66
CA ASP A 131 -10.41 -6.24 3.47
C ASP A 131 -10.74 -7.74 3.59
N GLU A 132 -11.62 -8.12 4.53
CA GLU A 132 -12.15 -9.49 4.65
C GLU A 132 -12.95 -9.85 3.40
N LEU A 133 -13.84 -8.96 2.97
CA LEU A 133 -14.67 -9.15 1.77
C LEU A 133 -13.81 -9.27 0.51
N ARG A 134 -12.75 -8.47 0.37
CA ARG A 134 -11.79 -8.58 -0.75
C ARG A 134 -11.08 -9.93 -0.75
N THR A 135 -10.72 -10.43 0.43
CA THR A 135 -10.10 -11.75 0.57
C THR A 135 -11.09 -12.87 0.24
N ARG A 136 -12.36 -12.68 0.58
CA ARG A 136 -13.44 -13.66 0.42
C ARG A 136 -14.01 -13.73 -1.00
N PHE A 137 -14.19 -12.57 -1.64
CA PHE A 137 -14.94 -12.42 -2.89
C PHE A 137 -14.14 -11.70 -4.00
N GLY A 138 -12.93 -11.20 -3.70
CA GLY A 138 -12.10 -10.57 -4.72
C GLY A 138 -11.63 -11.58 -5.78
N ALA A 139 -11.44 -11.10 -7.01
CA ALA A 139 -10.92 -11.91 -8.12
C ALA A 139 -9.41 -12.25 -7.97
N LEU A 140 -8.71 -11.52 -7.09
CA LEU A 140 -7.29 -11.73 -6.83
C LEU A 140 -7.11 -12.97 -5.94
N SER A 141 -6.31 -13.92 -6.43
CA SER A 141 -5.86 -15.06 -5.63
C SER A 141 -4.39 -14.91 -5.28
N LEU A 142 -4.06 -15.12 -4.01
CA LEU A 142 -2.69 -15.12 -3.51
C LEU A 142 -2.06 -16.51 -3.76
N ALA A 143 -0.85 -16.53 -4.30
CA ALA A 143 -0.11 -17.74 -4.64
C ALA A 143 0.93 -18.12 -3.57
N ALA A 144 1.32 -17.18 -2.70
CA ALA A 144 2.29 -17.43 -1.64
C ALA A 144 1.80 -18.52 -0.69
N ARG A 145 2.76 -19.29 -0.14
CA ARG A 145 2.45 -20.37 0.79
C ARG A 145 1.80 -19.83 2.06
N ARG A 146 0.57 -20.26 2.31
CA ARG A 146 -0.13 -20.04 3.58
C ARG A 146 0.50 -20.84 4.71
N ILE A 147 0.53 -20.24 5.88
CA ILE A 147 1.08 -20.83 7.10
C ILE A 147 -0.01 -20.71 8.15
N ASP A 148 -0.54 -21.86 8.54
CA ASP A 148 -1.53 -21.93 9.61
C ASP A 148 -0.82 -21.65 10.94
N VAL A 149 -1.39 -20.72 11.71
CA VAL A 149 -0.95 -20.34 13.04
C VAL A 149 -2.06 -20.77 14.00
N ALA A 150 -1.70 -21.45 15.08
CA ALA A 150 -2.70 -21.88 16.06
C ALA A 150 -3.23 -20.67 16.84
N ASP A 151 -4.52 -20.67 17.21
CA ASP A 151 -5.15 -19.54 17.92
C ASP A 151 -4.43 -19.12 19.22
N ALA A 152 -3.72 -20.06 19.86
CA ALA A 152 -2.97 -19.82 21.09
C ALA A 152 -1.50 -19.41 20.86
N GLU A 153 -1.03 -19.40 19.61
CA GLU A 153 0.34 -19.02 19.25
C GLU A 153 0.43 -17.51 19.06
N ASP A 154 1.45 -16.88 19.64
CA ASP A 154 1.79 -15.48 19.40
C ASP A 154 2.46 -15.38 18.02
N ASP A 155 1.80 -14.72 17.08
CA ASP A 155 2.25 -14.62 15.70
C ASP A 155 3.55 -13.81 15.56
N ILE A 156 3.77 -12.78 16.39
CA ILE A 156 5.00 -12.00 16.40
C ILE A 156 6.17 -12.87 16.87
N GLU A 157 6.01 -13.61 17.97
CA GLU A 157 7.04 -14.51 18.49
C GLU A 157 7.31 -15.67 17.52
N MET A 158 6.29 -16.20 16.85
CA MET A 158 6.48 -17.19 15.79
C MET A 158 7.38 -16.65 14.67
N MET A 159 7.20 -15.39 14.25
CA MET A 159 8.01 -14.78 13.20
C MET A 159 9.47 -14.58 13.61
N PHE A 160 9.72 -14.25 14.88
CA PHE A 160 11.07 -14.25 15.44
C PHE A 160 11.68 -15.66 15.41
N ASN A 161 10.96 -16.66 15.93
CA ASN A 161 11.44 -18.04 16.02
C ASN A 161 11.74 -18.67 14.65
N ARG A 162 10.98 -18.31 13.63
CA ARG A 162 11.20 -18.75 12.25
C ARG A 162 12.26 -17.93 11.51
N GLY A 163 12.82 -16.92 12.18
CA GLY A 163 13.87 -16.07 11.64
C GLY A 163 13.41 -15.24 10.46
N TRP A 164 12.15 -14.81 10.40
CA TRP A 164 11.62 -13.95 9.33
C TRP A 164 11.79 -12.46 9.60
N THR A 165 12.19 -12.11 10.81
CA THR A 165 12.44 -10.73 11.22
C THR A 165 13.90 -10.32 11.05
N ASP A 166 14.13 -9.01 11.05
CA ASP A 166 15.44 -8.35 11.04
C ASP A 166 15.92 -8.01 12.46
N GLY A 167 15.35 -8.64 13.49
CA GLY A 167 15.57 -8.32 14.90
C GLY A 167 14.58 -7.31 15.48
N LEU A 168 13.74 -6.68 14.65
CA LEU A 168 12.60 -5.89 15.07
C LEU A 168 11.29 -6.67 14.82
N PRO A 169 10.21 -6.41 15.57
CA PRO A 169 8.91 -7.01 15.28
C PRO A 169 8.46 -6.61 13.87
N VAL A 170 7.77 -7.54 13.20
CA VAL A 170 7.19 -7.33 11.87
C VAL A 170 5.66 -7.39 12.00
N VAL A 171 4.96 -6.75 11.06
CA VAL A 171 3.51 -6.92 10.97
C VAL A 171 3.21 -8.26 10.30
N PRO A 172 2.41 -9.14 10.90
CA PRO A 172 2.06 -10.41 10.28
C PRO A 172 1.34 -10.19 8.93
N PRO A 173 1.85 -10.74 7.81
CA PRO A 173 1.28 -10.52 6.49
C PRO A 173 0.08 -11.45 6.24
N THR A 174 -1.02 -11.19 6.94
CA THR A 174 -2.30 -11.87 6.69
C THR A 174 -2.81 -11.59 5.28
N GLU A 175 -3.68 -12.45 4.75
CA GLU A 175 -4.22 -12.30 3.40
C GLU A 175 -4.88 -10.94 3.20
N GLU A 176 -5.71 -10.53 4.16
CA GLU A 176 -6.37 -9.21 4.18
C GLU A 176 -5.37 -8.05 4.05
N ARG A 177 -4.27 -8.11 4.81
CA ARG A 177 -3.25 -7.05 4.79
C ARG A 177 -2.48 -7.04 3.48
N VAL A 178 -2.19 -8.20 2.90
CA VAL A 178 -1.51 -8.33 1.60
C VAL A 178 -2.44 -7.86 0.48
N MET A 179 -3.70 -8.27 0.49
CA MET A 179 -4.71 -7.84 -0.48
C MET A 179 -4.94 -6.33 -0.43
N ARG A 180 -4.98 -5.74 0.78
CA ARG A 180 -4.99 -4.29 0.94
C ARG A 180 -3.71 -3.64 0.42
N MET A 181 -2.54 -4.21 0.71
CA MET A 181 -1.27 -3.69 0.22
C MET A 181 -1.24 -3.62 -1.31
N LEU A 182 -1.76 -4.66 -1.97
CA LEU A 182 -1.83 -4.77 -3.43
C LEU A 182 -2.72 -3.70 -4.08
N THR A 183 -3.62 -3.02 -3.35
CA THR A 183 -4.37 -1.88 -3.91
C THR A 183 -3.48 -0.67 -4.20
N GLY A 184 -2.25 -0.67 -3.70
CA GLY A 184 -1.23 0.35 -3.99
C GLY A 184 -0.65 0.29 -5.39
N THR A 185 -0.97 -0.73 -6.18
CA THR A 185 -0.47 -0.90 -7.55
C THR A 185 -1.53 -1.46 -8.49
N SER A 186 -1.39 -1.18 -9.78
CA SER A 186 -2.17 -1.82 -10.84
C SER A 186 -1.47 -3.05 -11.43
N ARG A 187 -0.23 -3.34 -11.02
CA ARG A 187 0.53 -4.51 -11.49
C ARG A 187 -0.10 -5.81 -10.99
N SER A 188 0.01 -6.87 -11.79
CA SER A 188 -0.54 -8.18 -11.42
C SER A 188 0.24 -8.77 -10.23
N PRO A 189 -0.41 -9.35 -9.20
CA PRO A 189 0.30 -9.96 -8.08
C PRO A 189 1.28 -11.08 -8.48
N SER A 190 1.02 -11.73 -9.62
CA SER A 190 1.86 -12.79 -10.19
C SER A 190 3.02 -12.28 -11.04
N GLU A 191 3.04 -11.00 -11.38
CA GLU A 191 4.10 -10.39 -12.18
C GLU A 191 5.43 -10.45 -11.42
N ILE A 192 6.50 -10.87 -12.11
CA ILE A 192 7.85 -10.90 -11.55
C ILE A 192 8.42 -9.48 -11.61
N VAL A 193 8.81 -8.96 -10.45
CA VAL A 193 9.45 -7.65 -10.29
C VAL A 193 10.94 -7.77 -10.55
N ALA A 194 11.59 -8.76 -9.91
CA ALA A 194 12.99 -9.06 -10.09
C ALA A 194 13.34 -10.46 -9.59
N THR A 195 14.49 -10.99 -10.00
CA THR A 195 15.09 -12.19 -9.44
C THR A 195 16.11 -11.79 -8.38
N ILE A 196 15.84 -12.09 -7.11
CA ILE A 196 16.58 -11.54 -5.97
C ILE A 196 17.85 -12.35 -5.70
N PRO A 197 19.06 -11.74 -5.76
CA PRO A 197 20.29 -12.42 -5.40
C PRO A 197 20.47 -12.53 -3.86
N PRO A 198 21.33 -13.44 -3.37
CA PRO A 198 22.06 -14.48 -4.11
C PRO A 198 21.27 -15.72 -4.50
N ASP A 199 20.14 -16.02 -3.85
CA ASP A 199 19.43 -17.29 -4.06
C ASP A 199 18.76 -17.38 -5.44
N LEU A 200 18.73 -16.25 -6.16
CA LEU A 200 18.13 -16.10 -7.50
C LEU A 200 16.66 -16.55 -7.52
N VAL A 201 15.93 -16.16 -6.49
CA VAL A 201 14.51 -16.44 -6.37
C VAL A 201 13.70 -15.30 -6.95
N ASP A 202 12.76 -15.61 -7.84
CA ASP A 202 11.84 -14.61 -8.39
C ASP A 202 10.95 -14.00 -7.30
N ALA A 203 11.04 -12.69 -7.16
CA ALA A 203 10.14 -11.88 -6.36
C ALA A 203 8.99 -11.38 -7.25
N THR A 204 7.80 -11.91 -6.99
CA THR A 204 6.57 -11.38 -7.60
C THR A 204 6.10 -10.13 -6.86
N VAL A 205 5.19 -9.36 -7.47
CA VAL A 205 4.51 -8.23 -6.82
C VAL A 205 3.87 -8.66 -5.49
N GLU A 206 3.28 -9.85 -5.42
CA GLU A 206 2.75 -10.43 -4.18
C GLU A 206 3.84 -10.59 -3.09
N LYS A 207 5.02 -11.12 -3.44
CA LYS A 207 6.13 -11.27 -2.46
C LYS A 207 6.65 -9.91 -1.99
N VAL A 208 6.73 -8.92 -2.89
CA VAL A 208 7.09 -7.55 -2.51
C VAL A 208 6.04 -6.95 -1.58
N ALA A 209 4.75 -7.15 -1.87
CA ALA A 209 3.66 -6.70 -1.00
C ALA A 209 3.72 -7.37 0.39
N ILE A 210 4.05 -8.66 0.48
CA ILE A 210 4.27 -9.36 1.76
C ILE A 210 5.40 -8.68 2.55
N ALA A 211 6.56 -8.42 1.93
CA ALA A 211 7.67 -7.74 2.58
C ALA A 211 7.31 -6.31 3.03
N ALA A 212 6.55 -5.59 2.20
CA ALA A 212 6.04 -4.26 2.53
C ALA A 212 5.07 -4.28 3.72
N VAL A 213 4.16 -5.26 3.79
CA VAL A 213 3.29 -5.46 4.96
C VAL A 213 4.15 -5.73 6.19
N MET A 214 5.08 -6.69 6.11
CA MET A 214 5.98 -7.03 7.23
C MET A 214 6.75 -5.83 7.77
N ALA A 215 7.24 -4.96 6.88
CA ALA A 215 7.93 -3.72 7.25
C ALA A 215 7.01 -2.68 7.92
N GLY A 216 5.70 -2.80 7.73
CA GLY A 216 4.71 -1.84 8.19
C GLY A 216 4.43 -0.72 7.19
N CYS A 217 4.64 -0.94 5.88
CA CYS A 217 4.28 0.03 4.85
C CYS A 217 2.75 0.28 4.81
N LYS A 218 2.35 1.37 4.15
CA LYS A 218 0.97 1.58 3.69
C LYS A 218 0.88 1.24 2.19
N PRO A 219 -0.32 0.97 1.62
CA PRO A 219 -0.48 0.66 0.21
C PRO A 219 0.15 1.71 -0.72
N GLU A 220 0.00 2.99 -0.42
CA GLU A 220 0.60 4.08 -1.21
C GLU A 220 2.14 4.07 -1.23
N TYR A 221 2.80 3.29 -0.37
CA TYR A 221 4.27 3.12 -0.38
C TYR A 221 4.71 1.97 -1.28
N LEU A 222 3.81 1.06 -1.66
CA LEU A 222 4.15 -0.14 -2.45
C LEU A 222 4.85 0.20 -3.77
N PRO A 223 4.42 1.22 -4.56
CA PRO A 223 5.13 1.59 -5.78
C PRO A 223 6.60 1.92 -5.55
N TRP A 224 6.92 2.63 -4.46
CA TRP A 224 8.31 2.96 -4.09
C TRP A 224 9.13 1.73 -3.75
N VAL A 225 8.53 0.75 -3.05
CA VAL A 225 9.21 -0.52 -2.75
C VAL A 225 9.45 -1.31 -4.02
N LEU A 226 8.47 -1.39 -4.94
CA LEU A 226 8.62 -2.07 -6.23
C LEU A 226 9.79 -1.47 -7.03
N THR A 227 9.82 -0.15 -7.20
CA THR A 227 10.91 0.55 -7.91
C THR A 227 12.26 0.34 -7.22
N ALA A 228 12.31 0.36 -5.88
CA ALA A 228 13.54 0.10 -5.13
C ALA A 228 14.05 -1.34 -5.31
N VAL A 229 13.15 -2.32 -5.41
CA VAL A 229 13.51 -3.72 -5.70
C VAL A 229 14.09 -3.85 -7.10
N GLU A 230 13.46 -3.23 -8.10
CA GLU A 230 13.94 -3.21 -9.49
C GLU A 230 15.33 -2.58 -9.58
N ALA A 231 15.54 -1.42 -8.95
CA ALA A 231 16.84 -0.74 -8.92
C ALA A 231 17.93 -1.57 -8.20
N ALA A 232 17.58 -2.21 -7.08
CA ALA A 232 18.52 -3.02 -6.31
C ALA A 232 18.91 -4.33 -7.01
N CYS A 233 18.06 -4.88 -7.88
CA CYS A 233 18.28 -6.19 -8.50
C CYS A 233 18.84 -6.08 -9.93
N THR A 234 19.59 -5.02 -10.22
CA THR A 234 20.33 -4.88 -11.47
C THR A 234 21.74 -5.44 -11.34
N ASP A 235 22.30 -5.91 -12.46
CA ASP A 235 23.71 -6.33 -12.54
C ASP A 235 24.66 -5.17 -12.20
N GLU A 236 24.29 -3.94 -12.56
CA GLU A 236 25.07 -2.72 -12.29
C GLU A 236 25.15 -2.41 -10.79
N PHE A 237 24.01 -2.50 -10.07
CA PHE A 237 24.02 -2.29 -8.62
C PHE A 237 24.67 -3.44 -7.85
N ASN A 238 24.57 -4.67 -8.37
CA ASN A 238 25.23 -5.87 -7.83
C ASN A 238 24.95 -6.09 -6.33
N MET A 239 23.68 -6.29 -5.97
CA MET A 239 23.27 -6.55 -4.59
C MET A 239 23.96 -7.78 -3.98
N HIS A 240 24.31 -8.80 -4.78
CA HIS A 240 25.12 -9.94 -4.31
C HIS A 240 26.46 -9.48 -3.75
N GLY A 241 27.20 -8.64 -4.50
CA GLY A 241 28.48 -8.10 -4.06
C GLY A 241 28.38 -7.27 -2.79
N ILE A 242 27.28 -6.51 -2.65
CA ILE A 242 27.00 -5.72 -1.44
C ILE A 242 26.77 -6.62 -0.22
N LEU A 243 26.10 -7.78 -0.38
CA LEU A 243 25.93 -8.73 0.73
C LEU A 243 27.24 -9.48 1.05
N ALA A 244 28.00 -9.84 0.02
CA ALA A 244 29.23 -10.63 0.17
C ALA A 244 30.42 -9.82 0.72
N THR A 245 30.34 -8.49 0.77
CA THR A 245 31.40 -7.64 1.33
C THR A 245 31.50 -7.75 2.84
N THR A 246 32.71 -7.58 3.38
CA THR A 246 32.93 -7.50 4.82
C THR A 246 32.66 -6.11 5.41
N MET A 247 32.40 -5.10 4.56
CA MET A 247 32.03 -3.76 5.00
C MET A 247 30.55 -3.67 5.41
N PRO A 248 30.18 -2.77 6.32
CA PRO A 248 28.79 -2.60 6.76
C PRO A 248 27.97 -1.77 5.77
N VAL A 249 27.96 -2.18 4.50
CA VAL A 249 27.31 -1.49 3.40
C VAL A 249 25.92 -2.10 3.15
N GLY A 250 24.99 -1.27 2.69
CA GLY A 250 23.67 -1.66 2.22
C GLY A 250 23.11 -0.64 1.21
N PRO A 251 21.92 -0.89 0.66
CA PRO A 251 21.22 0.06 -0.20
C PRO A 251 20.82 1.32 0.57
N VAL A 252 21.29 2.47 0.09
CA VAL A 252 20.80 3.80 0.42
C VAL A 252 19.81 4.20 -0.67
N ILE A 253 18.58 4.53 -0.29
CA ILE A 253 17.48 4.86 -1.20
C ILE A 253 17.18 6.35 -1.09
N VAL A 254 17.36 7.08 -2.19
CA VAL A 254 16.97 8.49 -2.31
C VAL A 254 15.75 8.58 -3.20
N CYS A 255 14.64 9.02 -2.64
CA CYS A 255 13.38 9.20 -3.35
C CYS A 255 13.23 10.64 -3.84
N SER A 256 12.79 10.78 -5.08
CA SER A 256 12.69 12.03 -5.83
C SER A 256 11.32 12.16 -6.48
N GLY A 257 10.81 13.39 -6.58
CA GLY A 257 9.57 13.69 -7.29
C GLY A 257 8.36 13.99 -6.39
N PRO A 258 7.24 14.44 -6.99
CA PRO A 258 6.08 14.96 -6.27
C PRO A 258 5.38 13.91 -5.38
N GLY A 259 5.49 12.63 -5.72
CA GLY A 259 4.90 11.53 -4.97
C GLY A 259 5.50 11.36 -3.57
N THR A 260 6.74 11.79 -3.34
CA THR A 260 7.37 11.79 -2.00
C THR A 260 6.53 12.57 -0.99
N ARG A 261 6.03 13.76 -1.39
CA ARG A 261 5.13 14.59 -0.57
C ARG A 261 3.74 13.97 -0.45
N ALA A 262 3.23 13.38 -1.54
CA ALA A 262 1.90 12.75 -1.55
C ALA A 262 1.78 11.62 -0.51
N ILE A 263 2.87 10.87 -0.29
CA ILE A 263 2.93 9.79 0.70
C ILE A 263 3.46 10.23 2.07
N GLY A 264 3.80 11.52 2.20
CA GLY A 264 4.32 12.13 3.42
C GLY A 264 5.72 11.68 3.82
N MET A 265 6.62 11.40 2.87
CA MET A 265 8.04 11.21 3.17
C MET A 265 8.65 12.48 3.77
N ASN A 266 9.62 12.31 4.68
CA ASN A 266 10.34 13.42 5.28
C ASN A 266 11.62 13.72 4.51
N SER A 267 11.78 14.97 4.07
CA SER A 267 13.00 15.53 3.49
C SER A 267 13.60 16.70 4.29
N GLY A 268 13.00 17.04 5.44
CA GLY A 268 13.37 18.20 6.25
C GLY A 268 14.13 17.84 7.52
N VAL A 269 13.71 18.42 8.65
CA VAL A 269 14.33 18.20 9.96
C VAL A 269 14.37 16.71 10.28
N ASN A 270 15.54 16.22 10.70
CA ASN A 270 15.76 14.80 11.03
C ASN A 270 15.45 13.84 9.86
N ALA A 271 15.61 14.25 8.59
CA ALA A 271 15.28 13.44 7.40
C ALA A 271 15.89 12.02 7.39
N LEU A 272 17.12 11.89 7.89
CA LEU A 272 17.86 10.62 7.96
C LEU A 272 17.63 9.84 9.26
N GLY A 273 16.81 10.38 10.17
CA GLY A 273 16.56 9.82 11.51
C GLY A 273 15.19 9.17 11.64
N GLN A 274 14.81 8.89 12.88
CA GLN A 274 13.51 8.31 13.22
C GLN A 274 12.35 9.29 13.07
N GLY A 275 11.12 8.75 13.04
CA GLY A 275 9.88 9.53 13.20
C GLY A 275 8.99 9.59 11.95
N ASN A 276 9.50 9.22 10.79
CA ASN A 276 8.70 9.13 9.56
C ASN A 276 8.49 7.69 9.11
N ARG A 277 7.23 7.26 8.94
CA ARG A 277 6.87 5.90 8.58
C ARG A 277 7.32 5.52 7.16
N ALA A 278 7.17 6.42 6.19
CA ALA A 278 7.56 6.12 4.81
C ALA A 278 9.08 5.92 4.70
N ASN A 279 9.88 6.87 5.21
CA ASN A 279 11.35 6.75 5.27
C ASN A 279 11.80 5.47 5.98
N ALA A 280 11.22 5.15 7.14
CA ALA A 280 11.62 3.99 7.90
C ALA A 280 11.23 2.65 7.24
N THR A 281 10.03 2.56 6.65
CA THR A 281 9.47 1.28 6.20
C THR A 281 9.80 0.91 4.76
N ILE A 282 10.01 1.88 3.85
CA ILE A 282 10.37 1.57 2.45
C ILE A 282 11.73 0.88 2.39
N GLY A 283 12.75 1.45 3.03
CA GLY A 283 14.08 0.82 3.11
C GLY A 283 14.06 -0.53 3.83
N ARG A 284 13.27 -0.63 4.90
CA ARG A 284 13.12 -1.88 5.66
C ARG A 284 12.43 -2.97 4.83
N ALA A 285 11.44 -2.63 4.00
CA ALA A 285 10.75 -3.57 3.13
C ALA A 285 11.71 -4.19 2.11
N LEU A 286 12.58 -3.38 1.49
CA LEU A 286 13.63 -3.88 0.62
C LEU A 286 14.56 -4.85 1.36
N GLN A 287 15.01 -4.48 2.56
CA GLN A 287 15.90 -5.33 3.37
C GLN A 287 15.24 -6.65 3.78
N LEU A 288 13.98 -6.63 4.21
CA LEU A 288 13.22 -7.85 4.53
C LEU A 288 13.06 -8.75 3.31
N LEU A 289 12.82 -8.18 2.13
CA LEU A 289 12.72 -8.95 0.88
C LEU A 289 14.06 -9.62 0.55
N ILE A 290 15.16 -8.85 0.51
CA ILE A 290 16.51 -9.37 0.25
C ILE A 290 16.88 -10.47 1.25
N ARG A 291 16.55 -10.27 2.53
CA ARG A 291 16.85 -11.22 3.60
C ARG A 291 16.02 -12.50 3.49
N ASN A 292 14.72 -12.40 3.26
CA ASN A 292 13.79 -13.52 3.35
C ASN A 292 13.60 -14.27 2.02
N VAL A 293 13.72 -13.57 0.88
CA VAL A 293 13.59 -14.15 -0.47
C VAL A 293 14.96 -14.36 -1.11
N GLY A 294 15.87 -13.39 -0.97
CA GLY A 294 17.22 -13.48 -1.55
C GLY A 294 18.20 -14.31 -0.72
N GLY A 295 17.93 -14.57 0.56
CA GLY A 295 18.83 -15.31 1.45
C GLY A 295 19.90 -14.45 2.13
N GLY A 296 19.80 -13.11 2.05
CA GLY A 296 20.78 -12.15 2.59
C GLY A 296 20.86 -12.06 4.13
N ARG A 297 20.90 -13.18 4.85
CA ARG A 297 20.94 -13.21 6.33
C ARG A 297 22.34 -12.98 6.90
N PRO A 298 22.48 -12.24 8.01
CA PRO A 298 23.75 -12.09 8.74
C PRO A 298 24.38 -13.42 9.13
N GLY A 299 25.68 -13.57 8.88
CA GLY A 299 26.45 -14.80 9.19
C GLY A 299 26.29 -15.92 8.15
N GLU A 300 25.28 -15.84 7.28
CA GLU A 300 25.08 -16.70 6.13
C GLU A 300 25.66 -16.01 4.89
N VAL A 301 24.83 -15.37 4.07
CA VAL A 301 25.24 -14.66 2.86
C VAL A 301 25.82 -13.29 3.20
N ASP A 302 25.21 -12.56 4.14
CA ASP A 302 25.72 -11.25 4.55
C ASP A 302 27.01 -11.44 5.37
N LYS A 303 28.12 -10.96 4.80
CA LYS A 303 29.49 -11.12 5.33
C LYS A 303 30.00 -9.90 6.08
N ALA A 304 29.17 -8.90 6.36
CA ALA A 304 29.61 -7.71 7.08
C ALA A 304 30.28 -8.08 8.41
N ALA A 305 31.51 -7.59 8.63
CA ALA A 305 32.30 -7.98 9.80
C ALA A 305 31.72 -7.45 11.12
N HIS A 306 31.19 -6.22 11.10
CA HIS A 306 30.59 -5.56 12.27
C HIS A 306 29.12 -5.17 12.08
N GLY A 307 28.61 -5.22 10.84
CA GLY A 307 27.29 -4.67 10.49
C GLY A 307 27.20 -3.15 10.72
N GLY A 308 26.00 -2.59 10.52
CA GLY A 308 25.74 -1.17 10.74
C GLY A 308 24.25 -0.89 10.91
N PRO A 309 23.84 0.08 11.75
CA PRO A 309 22.41 0.39 11.96
C PRO A 309 21.66 0.75 10.67
N ALA A 310 22.34 1.40 9.71
CA ALA A 310 21.78 1.76 8.41
C ALA A 310 21.37 0.55 7.55
N LYS A 311 21.84 -0.66 7.87
CA LYS A 311 21.43 -1.90 7.18
C LYS A 311 20.01 -2.35 7.55
N LEU A 312 19.40 -1.80 8.60
CA LEU A 312 17.97 -2.05 8.91
C LEU A 312 17.05 -1.31 7.93
N SER A 313 17.37 -0.06 7.63
CA SER A 313 16.67 0.79 6.68
C SER A 313 17.50 2.05 6.43
N PHE A 314 17.62 2.46 5.18
CA PHE A 314 18.21 3.75 4.82
C PHE A 314 17.51 4.32 3.59
N CYS A 315 16.36 4.98 3.81
CA CYS A 315 15.54 5.58 2.77
C CYS A 315 15.08 6.98 3.19
N PHE A 316 15.20 7.95 2.29
CA PHE A 316 14.76 9.33 2.54
C PHE A 316 14.39 10.01 1.23
N ALA A 317 13.58 11.07 1.33
CA ALA A 317 13.27 11.92 0.19
C ALA A 317 14.28 13.08 0.10
N GLU A 318 14.60 13.50 -1.11
CA GLU A 318 15.32 14.76 -1.31
C GLU A 318 14.44 15.97 -1.00
N ASN A 319 15.07 17.10 -0.65
CA ASN A 319 14.37 18.36 -0.44
C ASN A 319 14.35 19.16 -1.75
N ASP A 320 13.45 18.80 -2.66
CA ASP A 320 13.31 19.42 -3.98
C ASP A 320 12.77 20.87 -3.92
N VAL A 321 12.18 21.28 -2.80
CA VAL A 321 11.61 22.62 -2.60
C VAL A 321 12.68 23.65 -2.21
N GLU A 322 13.59 23.28 -1.30
CA GLU A 322 14.63 24.20 -0.80
C GLU A 322 16.00 23.96 -1.44
N SER A 323 16.17 22.91 -2.24
CA SER A 323 17.44 22.63 -2.93
C SER A 323 17.72 23.67 -4.02
N PRO A 324 18.87 24.37 -3.96
CA PRO A 324 19.27 25.29 -5.03
C PRO A 324 19.74 24.57 -6.30
N TYR A 325 19.89 23.23 -6.26
CA TYR A 325 20.43 22.43 -7.37
C TYR A 325 19.35 21.66 -8.15
N GLY A 326 18.08 21.91 -7.86
CA GLY A 326 16.98 21.07 -8.32
C GLY A 326 17.02 19.67 -7.68
N THR A 327 16.44 18.70 -8.37
CA THR A 327 16.35 17.29 -7.95
C THR A 327 17.54 16.48 -8.44
N LEU A 328 17.99 15.52 -7.63
CA LEU A 328 18.94 14.48 -8.02
C LEU A 328 18.42 13.72 -9.24
N ALA A 329 17.13 13.35 -9.24
CA ALA A 329 16.51 12.69 -10.39
C ALA A 329 16.56 13.57 -11.66
N GLY A 330 16.32 14.88 -11.53
CA GLY A 330 16.44 15.83 -12.64
C GLY A 330 17.86 15.92 -13.19
N GLN A 331 18.88 15.83 -12.33
CA GLN A 331 20.29 15.75 -12.75
C GLN A 331 20.60 14.46 -13.53
N HIS A 332 19.82 13.40 -13.31
CA HIS A 332 19.85 12.15 -14.07
C HIS A 332 18.88 12.13 -15.27
N GLY A 333 18.28 13.27 -15.62
CA GLY A 333 17.41 13.41 -16.80
C GLY A 333 15.98 12.91 -16.60
N VAL A 334 15.53 12.74 -15.35
CA VAL A 334 14.13 12.43 -15.04
C VAL A 334 13.30 13.72 -15.07
N GLU A 335 12.13 13.67 -15.69
CA GLU A 335 11.22 14.81 -15.79
C GLU A 335 10.69 15.25 -14.41
N PRO A 336 10.48 16.55 -14.16
CA PRO A 336 10.10 17.06 -12.83
C PRO A 336 8.82 16.46 -12.22
N ASP A 337 7.86 16.06 -13.05
CA ASP A 337 6.59 15.47 -12.62
C ASP A 337 6.65 13.93 -12.50
N THR A 338 7.84 13.34 -12.61
CA THR A 338 8.05 11.89 -12.54
C THR A 338 8.74 11.51 -11.22
N ASP A 339 8.14 10.56 -10.53
CA ASP A 339 8.74 9.95 -9.34
C ASP A 339 9.91 9.06 -9.71
N ALA A 340 10.99 9.12 -8.93
CA ALA A 340 12.19 8.33 -9.17
C ALA A 340 12.86 7.87 -7.88
N VAL A 341 13.55 6.74 -7.96
CA VAL A 341 14.40 6.21 -6.90
C VAL A 341 15.83 6.14 -7.40
N THR A 342 16.75 6.77 -6.66
CA THR A 342 18.19 6.56 -6.81
C THR A 342 18.66 5.62 -5.71
N ILE A 343 19.43 4.59 -6.07
CA ILE A 343 20.00 3.65 -5.11
C ILE A 343 21.53 3.72 -5.11
N PHE A 344 22.12 3.67 -3.93
CA PHE A 344 23.57 3.76 -3.74
C PHE A 344 24.06 2.73 -2.72
N ALA A 345 25.21 2.11 -2.98
CA ALA A 345 25.83 1.19 -2.03
C ALA A 345 26.62 1.98 -0.99
N GLY A 346 26.02 2.23 0.18
CA GLY A 346 26.60 3.08 1.22
C GLY A 346 26.60 2.46 2.62
N GLU A 347 27.47 2.98 3.49
CA GLU A 347 27.39 2.77 4.94
C GLU A 347 26.55 3.88 5.61
N GLY A 348 26.44 3.84 6.95
CA GLY A 348 25.76 4.88 7.70
C GLY A 348 26.37 6.28 7.54
N PRO A 349 25.58 7.35 7.75
CA PRO A 349 26.03 8.71 7.52
C PRO A 349 27.17 9.12 8.45
N ARG A 350 28.10 9.91 7.95
CA ARG A 350 29.16 10.57 8.73
C ARG A 350 28.91 12.07 8.77
N LEU A 351 28.84 12.63 9.98
CA LEU A 351 28.63 14.06 10.15
C LEU A 351 29.88 14.83 9.72
N VAL A 352 29.70 15.74 8.76
CA VAL A 352 30.66 16.81 8.47
C VAL A 352 30.19 18.05 9.22
N PHE A 353 31.01 18.52 10.15
CA PHE A 353 30.69 19.68 10.98
C PHE A 353 31.56 20.87 10.58
N ASP A 354 30.97 21.81 9.85
CA ASP A 354 31.57 23.10 9.52
C ASP A 354 30.58 24.24 9.81
N GLN A 355 30.87 25.01 10.86
CA GLN A 355 30.10 26.19 11.24
C GLN A 355 30.80 27.52 10.90
N LEU A 356 32.02 27.47 10.34
CA LEU A 356 32.89 28.63 10.16
C LEU A 356 32.97 29.08 8.70
N SER A 357 32.91 28.15 7.74
CA SER A 357 32.94 28.50 6.32
C SER A 357 31.72 29.35 5.93
N ARG A 358 31.97 30.41 5.16
CA ARG A 358 30.94 31.31 4.61
C ARG A 358 31.04 31.50 3.10
N GLU A 359 32.12 31.02 2.49
CA GLU A 359 32.40 31.11 1.06
C GLU A 359 32.43 29.72 0.42
N PRO A 360 31.97 29.56 -0.84
CA PRO A 360 31.92 28.27 -1.53
C PRO A 360 33.24 27.50 -1.48
N ASP A 361 34.36 28.15 -1.80
CA ASP A 361 35.69 27.53 -1.82
C ASP A 361 36.14 27.05 -0.44
N SER A 362 35.76 27.76 0.62
CA SER A 362 36.09 27.38 2.00
C SER A 362 35.30 26.13 2.40
N LEU A 363 33.99 26.13 2.13
CA LEU A 363 33.12 25.01 2.48
C LEU A 363 33.46 23.76 1.67
N ALA A 364 33.72 23.91 0.37
CA ALA A 364 34.15 22.80 -0.50
C ALA A 364 35.47 22.16 -0.02
N ARG A 365 36.46 22.97 0.40
CA ARG A 365 37.72 22.45 0.96
C ARG A 365 37.50 21.71 2.28
N SER A 366 36.60 22.21 3.12
CA SER A 366 36.24 21.57 4.39
C SER A 366 35.59 20.21 4.16
N MET A 367 34.59 20.13 3.27
CA MET A 367 33.98 18.86 2.86
C MET A 367 35.00 17.91 2.23
N ALA A 368 35.84 18.41 1.32
CA ALA A 368 36.88 17.61 0.67
C ALA A 368 37.87 17.00 1.68
N ALA A 369 38.25 17.75 2.72
CA ALA A 369 39.13 17.24 3.78
C ALA A 369 38.48 16.08 4.56
N CYS A 370 37.18 16.14 4.81
CA CYS A 370 36.43 15.03 5.42
C CYS A 370 36.32 13.82 4.47
N LEU A 371 36.03 14.06 3.18
CA LEU A 371 35.90 13.00 2.17
C LEU A 371 37.23 12.25 1.94
N GLN A 372 38.37 12.94 1.98
CA GLN A 372 39.70 12.32 1.87
C GLN A 372 39.98 11.27 2.95
N ALA A 373 39.31 11.37 4.11
CA ALA A 373 39.46 10.45 5.22
C ALA A 373 38.26 9.50 5.40
N MET A 374 37.30 9.48 4.46
CA MET A 374 36.00 8.79 4.62
C MET A 374 36.12 7.36 5.13
N HIS A 375 37.03 6.54 4.60
CA HIS A 375 37.30 5.21 5.15
C HIS A 375 38.71 5.07 5.71
N HIS A 376 39.70 5.49 4.92
CA HIS A 376 41.09 5.50 5.35
C HIS A 376 41.87 6.50 4.50
N PRO A 377 42.71 7.39 5.07
CA PRO A 377 43.47 8.41 4.32
C PRO A 377 44.47 7.86 3.28
N LYS A 378 44.68 6.53 3.23
CA LYS A 378 45.53 5.85 2.24
C LYS A 378 44.74 5.32 1.04
N ILE A 379 43.41 5.46 1.05
CA ILE A 379 42.49 4.91 0.05
C ILE A 379 41.62 6.07 -0.48
N VAL A 380 42.24 7.23 -0.71
CA VAL A 380 41.57 8.38 -1.32
C VAL A 380 41.11 7.98 -2.73
N MET A 381 39.88 8.33 -3.10
CA MET A 381 39.22 7.93 -4.36
C MET A 381 39.02 6.41 -4.53
N GLY A 382 39.12 5.62 -3.46
CA GLY A 382 38.79 4.19 -3.55
C GLY A 382 37.30 3.88 -3.53
N PHE A 383 36.45 4.87 -3.21
CA PHE A 383 35.01 4.72 -3.07
C PHE A 383 34.30 5.99 -3.53
N ASP A 384 33.10 5.81 -4.07
CA ASP A 384 32.17 6.90 -4.33
C ASP A 384 31.51 7.38 -3.04
N ALA A 385 30.94 8.58 -3.07
CA ALA A 385 30.34 9.23 -1.92
C ALA A 385 29.07 9.99 -2.30
N ILE A 386 28.06 9.91 -1.44
CA ILE A 386 26.92 10.84 -1.45
C ILE A 386 27.15 11.88 -0.35
N VAL A 387 27.04 13.16 -0.73
CA VAL A 387 27.06 14.28 0.22
C VAL A 387 25.64 14.82 0.35
N VAL A 388 25.05 14.65 1.53
CA VAL A 388 23.74 15.23 1.87
C VAL A 388 23.98 16.56 2.57
N MET A 389 23.59 17.66 1.93
CA MET A 389 23.77 19.02 2.46
C MET A 389 22.47 19.56 3.05
N GLY A 390 22.57 20.26 4.19
CA GLY A 390 21.47 21.06 4.70
C GLY A 390 21.27 22.33 3.88
N PRO A 391 20.06 22.94 3.89
CA PRO A 391 19.75 24.13 3.08
C PRO A 391 20.73 25.29 3.29
N GLU A 392 21.18 25.54 4.53
CA GLU A 392 22.16 26.59 4.83
C GLU A 392 23.48 26.39 4.06
N HIS A 393 24.03 25.18 4.08
CA HIS A 393 25.28 24.86 3.37
C HIS A 393 25.08 24.83 1.85
N ALA A 394 23.95 24.32 1.38
CA ALA A 394 23.63 24.29 -0.05
C ALA A 394 23.56 25.72 -0.65
N ASN A 395 22.94 26.66 0.07
CA ASN A 395 22.81 28.06 -0.35
C ASN A 395 24.14 28.84 -0.39
N VAL A 396 25.22 28.32 0.19
CA VAL A 396 26.55 28.93 0.03
C VAL A 396 27.02 28.82 -1.43
N PHE A 397 26.53 27.84 -2.20
CA PHE A 397 26.95 27.61 -3.59
C PHE A 397 25.97 28.13 -4.66
N SER A 398 24.84 28.72 -4.25
CA SER A 398 23.76 29.17 -5.14
C SER A 398 23.97 30.56 -5.71
#